data_AF-A0A7Z9Y1Q5-F1
#
_entry.id   AF-A0A7Z9Y1Q5-F1
#
_cell.length_a   1.000
_cell.length_b   1.000
_cell.length_c   1.000
_cell.angle_alpha   90.00
_cell.angle_beta   90.00
_cell.angle_gamma   90.00
#
_symmetry.space_group_name_H-M   'P 1'
#
loop_
_entity.id
_entity.type
_entity.pdbx_description
1 polymer ?
#
loop_
_entity_poly.entity_id
_entity_poly.type
_entity_poly.pdbx_seq_one_letter_code
_entity_poly.pdbx_strand_id
1 'polypeptide(L)' 'MNETTETIHCLNCNRPETEIPLVSLRFNGRQTWLCSLCLPILIHKPQQLVGKLEGIAQINITDPVIQ' A
#
# COMPACT_ATOMS: atom_id res chain seq x y z
N MET A 1 3.21 -25.46 -8.83
CA MET A 1 3.74 -24.21 -8.25
C MET A 1 2.53 -23.33 -7.95
N ASN A 2 2.17 -23.16 -6.69
CA ASN A 2 1.17 -22.18 -6.29
C ASN A 2 1.94 -20.95 -5.80
N GLU A 3 2.15 -19.99 -6.69
CA GLU A 3 2.56 -18.64 -6.30
C GLU A 3 1.32 -17.91 -5.80
N THR A 4 1.18 -17.78 -4.48
CA THR A 4 0.17 -16.90 -3.89
C THR A 4 0.74 -15.49 -3.96
N THR A 5 0.46 -14.74 -5.02
CA THR A 5 0.80 -13.32 -5.10
C THR A 5 -0.03 -12.55 -4.07
N GLU A 6 0.63 -11.91 -3.11
CA GLU A 6 -0.04 -11.00 -2.17
C GLU A 6 -0.66 -9.83 -2.94
N THR A 7 -1.98 -9.68 -2.83
CA THR A 7 -2.71 -8.58 -3.47
C THR A 7 -2.35 -7.25 -2.81
N ILE A 8 -1.89 -6.29 -3.61
CA ILE A 8 -1.52 -4.95 -3.14
C ILE A 8 -2.78 -4.06 -3.03
N HIS A 9 -2.79 -3.16 -2.05
CA HIS A 9 -3.93 -2.28 -1.76
C HIS A 9 -3.54 -0.80 -1.71
N CYS A 10 -4.48 0.06 -2.09
CA CYS A 10 -4.34 1.51 -1.95
C CYS A 10 -4.22 1.91 -0.46
N LEU A 11 -3.17 2.63 -0.09
CA LEU A 11 -2.93 3.14 1.26
C LEU A 11 -4.11 3.94 1.83
N ASN A 12 -4.84 4.67 0.97
CA ASN A 12 -5.88 5.57 1.43
C ASN A 12 -7.26 4.90 1.57
N CYS A 13 -7.67 4.10 0.59
CA CYS A 13 -9.03 3.55 0.50
C CYS A 13 -9.11 2.03 0.56
N ASN A 14 -7.97 1.34 0.66
CA ASN A 14 -7.85 -0.11 0.75
C ASN A 14 -8.49 -0.90 -0.41
N ARG A 15 -8.71 -0.28 -1.58
CA ARG A 15 -9.10 -1.03 -2.78
C ARG A 15 -7.91 -1.80 -3.33
N PRO A 16 -8.08 -3.07 -3.73
CA PRO A 16 -7.01 -3.88 -4.29
C PRO A 16 -6.68 -3.49 -5.73
N GLU A 17 -5.49 -3.87 -6.17
CA GLU A 17 -5.05 -3.72 -7.57
C GLU A 17 -5.91 -4.52 -8.57
N THR A 18 -6.65 -5.53 -8.11
CA THR A 18 -7.60 -6.30 -8.93
C THR A 18 -8.87 -5.52 -9.26
N GLU A 19 -9.14 -4.42 -8.56
CA GLU A 19 -10.33 -3.58 -8.74
C GLU A 19 -10.01 -2.24 -9.39
N ILE A 20 -8.84 -1.65 -9.07
CA ILE A 20 -8.46 -0.32 -9.53
C ILE A 20 -6.93 -0.21 -9.73
N PRO A 21 -6.45 0.47 -10.78
CA PRO A 21 -5.02 0.65 -10.98
C PRO A 21 -4.37 1.39 -9.82
N LEU A 22 -3.28 0.82 -9.31
CA LEU A 22 -2.41 1.38 -8.29
C LEU A 22 -1.15 1.97 -8.92
N VAL A 23 -0.66 3.06 -8.33
CA VAL A 23 0.59 3.72 -8.68
C VAL A 23 1.53 3.64 -7.50
N SER A 24 2.77 3.21 -7.75
CA SER A 24 3.81 3.14 -6.73
C SER A 24 4.27 4.54 -6.35
N LEU A 25 4.38 4.80 -5.05
CA LEU A 25 4.94 6.03 -4.50
C LEU A 25 6.15 5.68 -3.66
N ARG A 26 7.25 6.39 -3.87
CA ARG A 26 8.43 6.30 -3.01
C ARG A 26 8.59 7.57 -2.20
N PHE A 27 8.64 7.43 -0.87
CA PHE A 27 8.85 8.54 0.06
C PHE A 27 9.71 8.07 1.23
N ASN A 28 10.74 8.85 1.58
CA ASN A 28 11.69 8.54 2.65
C ASN A 28 12.25 7.10 2.59
N GLY A 29 12.62 6.66 1.38
CA GLY A 29 13.15 5.31 1.15
C GLY A 29 12.12 4.18 1.17
N ARG A 30 10.85 4.44 1.52
CA ARG A 30 9.77 3.45 1.58
C ARG A 30 8.90 3.49 0.33
N GLN A 31 8.37 2.33 -0.06
CA GLN A 31 7.42 2.21 -1.17
C GLN A 31 6.01 1.97 -0.64
N THR A 32 5.03 2.68 -1.20
CA THR A 32 3.60 2.47 -0.96
C THR A 32 2.82 2.60 -2.26
N TRP A 33 1.50 2.46 -2.18
CA TRP A 33 0.61 2.40 -3.34
C TRP A 33 -0.60 3.31 -3.13
N LEU A 34 -0.92 4.14 -4.12
CA LEU A 34 -2.20 4.87 -4.18
C LEU A 34 -2.92 4.52 -5.47
N CYS A 35 -4.24 4.34 -5.38
CA CYS A 35 -5.05 4.16 -6.57
C CYS A 35 -5.23 5.47 -7.34
N SER A 36 -5.54 5.34 -8.64
CA SER A 36 -5.77 6.49 -9.54
C SER A 36 -6.77 7.52 -9.00
N LEU A 37 -7.81 7.08 -8.27
CA LEU A 37 -8.81 7.97 -7.65
C LEU A 37 -8.30 8.67 -6.38
N CYS A 38 -7.33 8.09 -5.68
CA CYS A 38 -6.78 8.69 -4.46
C CYS A 38 -5.54 9.56 -4.73
N LEU A 39 -4.91 9.46 -5.91
CA LEU A 39 -3.76 10.31 -6.27
C LEU A 39 -3.98 11.81 -6.04
N PRO A 40 -5.16 12.41 -6.30
CA PRO A 40 -5.36 13.84 -6.09
C PRO A 40 -5.18 14.30 -4.63
N ILE A 41 -5.26 13.39 -3.65
CA ILE A 41 -5.03 13.71 -2.24
C ILE A 41 -3.61 14.24 -1.99
N LEU A 42 -2.63 13.80 -2.80
CA LEU A 42 -1.23 14.24 -2.71
C LEU A 42 -1.07 15.75 -2.93
N ILE A 43 -1.98 16.36 -3.71
CA ILE A 43 -1.91 17.76 -4.10
C ILE A 43 -2.91 18.59 -3.29
N HIS A 44 -4.14 18.10 -3.14
CA HIS A 44 -5.22 18.88 -2.54
C HIS A 44 -5.28 18.79 -1.01
N LYS A 45 -4.91 17.64 -0.42
CA LYS A 45 -5.08 17.37 1.02
C LYS A 45 -3.97 16.45 1.58
N PRO A 46 -2.67 16.75 1.35
CA PRO A 46 -1.59 15.84 1.74
C PRO A 46 -1.53 15.55 3.24
N GLN A 47 -2.09 16.42 4.08
CA GLN A 47 -2.18 16.24 5.53
C GLN A 47 -2.99 15.00 5.91
N GLN A 48 -3.91 14.55 5.07
CA GLN A 48 -4.71 13.32 5.30
C GLN A 48 -3.89 12.02 5.15
N LEU A 49 -2.65 12.11 4.66
CA LEU A 49 -1.72 10.99 4.52
C LEU A 49 -0.67 10.92 5.64
N VAL A 50 -0.59 11.96 6.50
CA VAL A 50 0.29 11.95 7.68
C VAL A 50 -0.12 10.79 8.59
N GLY A 51 0.85 10.07 9.14
CA GLY A 51 0.62 8.83 9.91
C GLY A 51 0.31 7.59 9.08
N LYS A 52 -0.37 7.71 7.92
CA LYS A 52 -0.57 6.57 7.00
C LYS A 52 0.74 6.14 6.34
N LEU A 53 1.60 7.11 6.01
CA LEU A 53 2.93 6.87 5.44
C LEU A 53 3.94 6.32 6.47
N GLU A 54 3.65 6.44 7.76
CA GLU A 54 4.51 5.95 8.84
C GLU A 54 4.28 4.46 9.11
N GLY A 55 3.11 3.92 8.73
CA GLY A 55 2.75 2.51 8.83
C GLY A 55 3.40 1.58 7.78
N ILE A 56 4.24 2.10 6.87
CA ILE A 56 4.91 1.32 5.81
C ILE A 56 6.16 0.60 6.36
N ALA A 57 6.10 0.15 7.61
CA ALA A 57 7.18 -0.50 8.32
C ALA A 57 6.74 -1.86 8.85
N GLN A 58 6.18 -2.73 8.00
CA GLN A 58 6.19 -4.17 8.28
C GLN A 58 6.52 -4.93 7.01
N ILE A 59 7.73 -5.48 7.00
CA ILE A 59 8.17 -6.54 6.10
C ILE A 59 7.92 -7.87 6.85
N ASN A 60 6.93 -8.61 6.35
CA ASN A 60 6.85 -10.05 6.06
C ASN A 60 7.30 -11.17 7.04
N ILE A 61 6.33 -12.09 7.18
CA ILE A 61 6.37 -13.56 7.36
C ILE A 61 6.68 -14.11 8.76
N THR A 62 5.60 -14.49 9.45
CA THR A 62 5.53 -15.82 10.06
C THR A 62 4.22 -16.48 9.62
N ASP A 63 4.22 -17.03 8.41
CA ASP A 63 3.52 -18.30 8.16
C ASP A 63 4.05 -19.35 9.15
N PRO A 64 3.21 -20.32 9.57
CA PRO A 64 3.39 -21.04 10.82
C PRO A 64 4.67 -21.90 10.79
N VAL A 65 5.58 -21.60 11.72
CA VAL A 65 6.49 -22.62 12.22
C VAL A 65 5.64 -23.59 13.02
N ILE A 66 5.56 -24.81 12.50
CA ILE A 66 5.16 -26.05 13.17
C ILE A 66 5.25 -25.93 14.71
N GLN A 67 4.10 -26.14 15.36
CA GLN A 67 4.03 -26.89 16.61
C GLN A 67 2.99 -27.99 16.45
#